data_AF-A0A0D7ARH1-F1
#
_entry.id   AF-A0A0D7ARH1-F1
#
_cell.length_a   1.000
_cell.length_b   1.000
_cell.length_c   1.000
_cell.angle_alpha   90.00
_cell.angle_beta   90.00
_cell.angle_gamma   90.00
#
_symmetry.space_group_name_H-M   'P 1'
#
loop_
_entity.id
_entity.type
_entity.pdbx_description
1 polymer ?
#
loop_
_entity_poly.entity_id
_entity_poly.type
_entity_poly.pdbx_seq_one_letter_code
_entity_poly.pdbx_strand_id
1 'polypeptide(L)'
;KEQRKSRRGWAEGKREEVLQQFLAKFTQAVSGSKSQTAVEEVLREVYSVFFFHFPWDKPDDWEPEELGEYDGDAIMEPEDLSPEEQDKKRMVMKEKKSAIRRWLRHRAAKIRQLASDVRADRLTDPYAVLLGKLSGIHRPKKARQAYQEWQCSSRSSDPRECDDEDDKQPNSVYIEKEVKKRWAAQPSSRATQHIPGPFRQKVARDLFAELPADLRQSYKTDAEEDAKERRAYWEEQLTTKNLEDPVARDAALVGLTDFATPILAGIEQITGCMAILEVVGPMGCTGGDISSITIANNVNLEAKPKTLFQWHPRRMDAWREHLKQWGYTYFTAADLSRAKLPPGVQSAFGGSGVSAPTASTSGTDAAILQMLATNVMSMSSQELDTGNLNSDMDDDDEQITTNSKAPAMPAQTGAA
;
A
#
# COMPACT_ATOMS: atom_id res chain seq x y z
N LYS A 1 25.30 30.28 22.12
CA LYS A 1 24.86 30.30 23.54
C LYS A 1 23.57 31.11 23.73
N GLU A 2 23.46 32.37 23.29
CA GLU A 2 22.19 33.14 23.43
C GLU A 2 20.96 32.54 22.70
N GLN A 3 21.16 31.84 21.57
CA GLN A 3 20.07 31.15 20.86
C GLN A 3 19.40 30.03 21.67
N ARG A 4 20.05 29.46 22.69
CA ARG A 4 19.48 28.41 23.55
C ARG A 4 18.43 28.92 24.53
N LYS A 5 18.44 30.23 24.82
CA LYS A 5 17.34 30.91 25.54
C LYS A 5 16.10 31.03 24.66
N SER A 6 16.25 30.94 23.33
CA SER A 6 15.09 30.79 22.44
C SER A 6 14.56 29.36 22.54
N ARG A 7 13.24 29.22 22.70
CA ARG A 7 12.54 27.93 22.85
C ARG A 7 12.84 26.90 21.74
N ARG A 8 13.44 27.31 20.62
CA ARG A 8 13.69 26.47 19.45
C ARG A 8 14.97 25.64 19.56
N GLY A 9 15.99 26.12 20.29
CA GLY A 9 17.31 25.47 20.41
C GLY A 9 17.59 24.77 21.75
N TRP A 10 16.59 24.67 22.64
CA TRP A 10 16.77 24.16 24.02
C TRP A 10 17.35 22.73 24.08
N ALA A 11 17.00 21.88 23.11
CA ALA A 11 17.42 20.48 23.09
C ALA A 11 18.64 20.22 22.20
N GLU A 12 19.26 21.21 21.56
CA GLU A 12 20.40 20.97 20.68
C GLU A 12 21.58 20.28 21.40
N GLY A 13 22.40 19.53 20.66
CA GLY A 13 23.58 18.85 21.19
C GLY A 13 23.25 17.55 21.92
N LYS A 14 23.90 17.30 23.05
CA LYS A 14 23.77 16.04 23.81
C LYS A 14 22.36 15.77 24.32
N ARG A 15 21.55 16.81 24.53
CA ARG A 15 20.14 16.66 24.94
C ARG A 15 19.30 16.01 23.84
N GLU A 16 19.52 16.38 22.59
CA GLU A 16 18.83 15.80 21.45
C GLU A 16 19.27 14.35 21.28
N GLU A 17 20.56 14.03 21.42
CA GLU A 17 21.05 12.65 21.38
C GLU A 17 20.31 11.76 22.40
N VAL A 18 20.16 12.20 23.65
CA VAL A 18 19.42 11.47 24.69
C VAL A 18 17.93 11.35 24.34
N LEU A 19 17.27 12.45 23.97
CA LEU A 19 15.83 12.44 23.69
C LEU A 19 15.46 11.68 22.41
N GLN A 20 16.36 11.64 21.42
CA GLN A 20 16.15 11.00 20.12
C GLN A 20 16.00 9.48 20.26
N GLN A 21 16.70 8.85 21.20
CA GLN A 21 16.60 7.41 21.47
C GLN A 21 15.17 6.99 21.86
N PHE A 22 14.46 7.87 22.57
CA PHE A 22 13.08 7.62 23.01
C PHE A 22 12.03 8.06 22.00
N LEU A 23 12.42 8.74 20.91
CA LEU A 23 11.47 9.34 19.98
C LEU A 23 10.60 8.28 19.29
N ALA A 24 11.17 7.13 18.90
CA ALA A 24 10.42 6.03 18.30
C ALA A 24 9.39 5.43 19.27
N LYS A 25 9.83 5.11 20.50
CA LYS A 25 8.99 4.57 21.58
C LYS A 25 7.87 5.55 21.98
N PHE A 26 8.20 6.83 22.10
CA PHE A 26 7.23 7.89 22.39
C PHE A 26 6.23 8.08 21.25
N THR A 27 6.70 8.09 19.99
CA THR A 27 5.83 8.20 18.80
C THR A 27 4.88 7.01 18.72
N GLN A 28 5.35 5.79 19.01
CA GLN A 28 4.52 4.59 19.09
C GLN A 28 3.48 4.70 20.22
N ALA A 29 3.89 5.15 21.42
CA ALA A 29 2.98 5.32 22.55
C ALA A 29 1.88 6.37 22.29
N VAL A 30 2.21 7.45 21.57
CA VAL A 30 1.24 8.49 21.17
C VAL A 30 0.38 8.07 19.97
N SER A 31 0.86 7.18 19.10
CA SER A 31 0.14 6.75 17.89
C SER A 31 -0.73 5.51 18.11
N GLY A 32 -0.38 4.64 19.07
CA GLY A 32 -1.20 3.51 19.43
C GLY A 32 -2.50 3.96 20.12
N SER A 33 -3.54 3.14 20.03
CA SER A 33 -4.78 3.28 20.81
C SER A 33 -4.59 3.07 22.33
N LYS A 34 -3.33 3.04 22.79
CA LYS A 34 -3.00 2.80 24.20
C LYS A 34 -3.44 3.99 25.05
N SER A 35 -3.86 3.67 26.27
CA SER A 35 -4.23 4.64 27.29
C SER A 35 -3.09 5.62 27.58
N GLN A 36 -3.45 6.82 28.04
CA GLN A 36 -2.54 7.88 28.51
C GLN A 36 -1.39 7.37 29.40
N THR A 37 -1.59 6.24 30.09
CA THR A 37 -0.58 5.53 30.87
C THR A 37 0.67 5.14 30.09
N ALA A 38 0.56 4.66 28.85
CA ALA A 38 1.73 4.24 28.04
C ALA A 38 2.64 5.42 27.72
N VAL A 39 2.06 6.61 27.49
CA VAL A 39 2.83 7.84 27.27
C VAL A 39 3.55 8.25 28.56
N GLU A 40 2.89 8.15 29.72
CA GLU A 40 3.49 8.49 31.00
C GLU A 40 4.60 7.50 31.43
N GLU A 41 4.48 6.21 31.10
CA GLU A 41 5.54 5.22 31.32
C GLU A 41 6.81 5.57 30.54
N VAL A 42 6.68 5.89 29.25
CA VAL A 42 7.81 6.32 28.42
C VAL A 42 8.39 7.65 28.95
N LEU A 43 7.54 8.60 29.34
CA LEU A 43 8.02 9.86 29.90
C LEU A 43 8.76 9.67 31.22
N ARG A 44 8.34 8.73 32.08
CA ARG A 44 9.03 8.41 33.32
C ARG A 44 10.46 7.95 33.05
N GLU A 45 10.64 7.02 32.11
CA GLU A 45 11.95 6.54 31.66
C GLU A 45 12.80 7.67 31.06
N VAL A 46 12.21 8.47 30.15
CA VAL A 46 12.88 9.65 29.57
C VAL A 46 13.36 10.61 30.65
N TYR A 47 12.53 10.89 31.65
CA TYR A 47 12.91 11.80 32.73
C TYR A 47 14.06 11.23 33.56
N SER A 48 14.04 9.94 33.90
CA SER A 48 15.13 9.32 34.66
C SER A 48 16.47 9.42 33.91
N VAL A 49 16.49 9.05 32.63
CA VAL A 49 17.69 9.12 31.79
C VAL A 49 18.14 10.56 31.56
N PHE A 50 17.20 11.48 31.31
CA PHE A 50 17.54 12.88 31.09
C PHE A 50 18.12 13.53 32.34
N PHE A 51 17.52 13.33 33.52
CA PHE A 51 18.03 13.95 34.75
C PHE A 51 19.30 13.28 35.29
N PHE A 52 19.60 12.04 34.88
CA PHE A 52 20.90 11.41 35.10
C PHE A 52 22.03 12.14 34.35
N HIS A 53 21.83 12.45 33.05
CA HIS A 53 22.83 13.16 32.25
C HIS A 53 22.84 14.68 32.45
N PHE A 54 21.70 15.27 32.78
CA PHE A 54 21.51 16.71 32.91
C PHE A 54 20.93 17.05 34.29
N PRO A 55 21.79 17.12 35.32
CA PRO A 55 21.36 17.45 36.67
C PRO A 55 20.58 18.76 36.76
N TRP A 56 19.69 18.84 37.74
CA TRP A 56 18.76 19.96 37.87
C TRP A 56 19.45 21.26 38.34
N ASP A 57 20.56 21.14 39.06
CA ASP A 57 21.38 22.23 39.60
C ASP A 57 22.23 22.92 38.52
N LYS A 58 22.52 22.21 37.42
CA LYS A 58 23.31 22.76 36.31
C LYS A 58 22.47 23.67 35.41
N PRO A 59 23.08 24.76 34.88
CA PRO A 59 22.39 25.66 33.96
C PRO A 59 22.06 24.95 32.64
N ASP A 60 21.03 25.45 31.93
CA ASP A 60 20.60 24.88 30.65
C ASP A 60 21.66 24.97 29.53
N ASP A 61 22.70 25.79 29.69
CA ASP A 61 23.82 25.86 28.74
C ASP A 61 24.93 24.83 29.01
N TRP A 62 24.90 24.16 30.16
CA TRP A 62 25.88 23.12 30.51
C TRP A 62 25.54 21.81 29.79
N GLU A 63 26.56 21.17 29.22
CA GLU A 63 26.48 19.84 28.61
C GLU A 63 27.63 18.98 29.13
N PRO A 64 27.39 17.69 29.40
CA PRO A 64 28.46 16.77 29.71
C PRO A 64 29.33 16.54 28.47
N GLU A 65 30.64 16.33 28.67
CA GLU A 65 31.56 16.01 27.57
C GLU A 65 31.19 14.66 26.92
N GLU A 66 30.84 13.67 27.74
CA GLU A 66 30.44 12.34 27.32
C GLU A 66 29.14 11.90 28.01
N LEU A 67 28.29 11.18 27.28
CA LEU A 67 27.09 10.56 27.83
C LEU A 67 27.49 9.22 28.43
N GLY A 68 27.50 9.12 29.77
CA GLY A 68 27.70 7.85 30.46
C GLY A 68 26.62 6.80 30.13
N GLU A 69 26.81 5.56 30.55
CA GLU A 69 25.76 4.55 30.46
C GLU A 69 24.76 4.75 31.61
N TYR A 70 23.46 4.79 31.29
CA TYR A 70 22.41 4.89 32.30
C TYR A 70 22.09 3.50 32.84
N ASP A 71 22.34 3.30 34.14
CA ASP A 71 21.90 2.12 34.87
C ASP A 71 20.49 2.35 35.43
N GLY A 72 19.51 1.59 34.91
CA GLY A 72 18.11 1.67 35.35
C GLY A 72 17.86 1.11 36.75
N ASP A 73 18.77 0.29 37.27
CA ASP A 73 18.69 -0.33 38.59
C ASP A 73 19.46 0.45 39.66
N ALA A 74 20.21 1.48 39.26
CA ALA A 74 20.92 2.35 40.19
C ALA A 74 19.93 3.09 41.10
N ILE A 75 20.02 2.81 42.40
CA ILE A 75 19.23 3.50 43.43
C ILE A 75 19.78 4.93 43.53
N MET A 76 19.04 5.92 43.02
CA MET A 76 19.36 7.33 43.26
C MET A 76 19.13 7.63 44.74
N GLU A 77 20.22 7.83 45.48
CA GLU A 77 20.16 8.27 46.87
C GLU A 77 19.40 9.61 46.95
N PRO A 78 18.40 9.74 47.86
CA PRO A 78 17.72 11.00 48.07
C PRO A 78 18.73 12.08 48.46
N GLU A 79 18.82 13.14 47.65
CA GLU A 79 19.63 14.31 48.00
C GLU A 79 19.07 14.99 49.25
N ASP A 80 19.89 15.15 50.29
CA ASP A 80 19.58 15.91 51.50
C ASP A 80 19.56 17.42 51.20
N LEU A 81 18.44 17.89 50.66
CA LEU A 81 18.22 19.28 50.28
C LEU A 81 17.44 20.03 51.36
N SER A 82 17.82 21.28 51.59
CA SER A 82 17.00 22.18 52.42
C SER A 82 15.60 22.39 51.81
N PRO A 83 14.57 22.74 52.60
CA PRO A 83 13.21 22.93 52.08
C PRO A 83 13.15 23.95 50.92
N GLU A 84 13.94 25.02 50.98
CA GLU A 84 14.02 26.01 49.91
C GLU A 84 14.63 25.46 48.61
N GLU A 85 15.64 24.60 48.72
CA GLU A 85 16.26 23.94 47.57
C GLU A 85 15.37 22.86 46.97
N GLN A 86 14.61 22.14 47.80
CA GLN A 86 13.61 21.20 47.32
C GLN A 86 12.54 21.91 46.47
N ASP A 87 12.09 23.08 46.91
CA ASP A 87 11.11 23.88 46.17
C ASP A 87 11.68 24.36 44.82
N LYS A 88 12.93 24.82 44.81
CA LYS A 88 13.66 25.18 43.58
C LYS A 88 13.80 23.97 42.65
N LYS A 89 14.22 22.81 43.16
CA LYS A 89 14.33 21.55 42.40
C LYS A 89 13.00 21.17 41.78
N ARG A 90 11.90 21.20 42.55
CA ARG A 90 10.55 20.89 42.03
C ARG A 90 10.14 21.82 40.89
N MET A 91 10.42 23.11 41.00
CA MET A 91 10.10 24.09 39.95
C MET A 91 10.93 23.88 38.69
N VAL A 92 12.25 23.73 38.80
CA VAL A 92 13.15 23.50 37.66
C VAL A 92 12.84 22.17 36.96
N MET A 93 12.64 21.10 37.73
CA MET A 93 12.27 19.80 37.15
C MET A 93 10.91 19.85 36.46
N LYS A 94 9.93 20.58 37.01
CA LYS A 94 8.61 20.73 36.37
C LYS A 94 8.73 21.45 35.02
N GLU A 95 9.54 22.50 34.94
CA GLU A 95 9.79 23.23 33.69
C GLU A 95 10.53 22.36 32.67
N LYS A 96 11.63 21.72 33.06
CA LYS A 96 12.40 20.79 32.20
C LYS A 96 11.53 19.63 31.69
N LYS A 97 10.74 18.99 32.56
CA LYS A 97 9.78 17.93 32.16
C LYS A 97 8.76 18.43 31.13
N SER A 98 8.25 19.65 31.30
CA SER A 98 7.33 20.28 30.34
C SER A 98 8.01 20.55 28.99
N ALA A 99 9.27 21.00 28.99
CA ALA A 99 10.06 21.22 27.79
C ALA A 99 10.32 19.91 27.02
N ILE A 100 10.77 18.86 27.71
CA ILE A 100 10.97 17.51 27.16
C ILE A 100 9.69 17.01 26.49
N ARG A 101 8.57 17.05 27.21
CA ARG A 101 7.26 16.61 26.71
C ARG A 101 6.85 17.39 25.46
N ARG A 102 7.05 18.70 25.42
CA ARG A 102 6.74 19.54 24.25
C ARG A 102 7.65 19.21 23.07
N TRP A 103 8.94 19.02 23.31
CA TRP A 103 9.92 18.65 22.28
C TRP A 103 9.57 17.31 21.64
N LEU A 104 9.33 16.28 22.46
CA LEU A 104 8.94 14.94 21.98
C LEU A 104 7.62 14.97 21.21
N ARG A 105 6.59 15.70 21.71
CA ARG A 105 5.32 15.86 20.99
C ARG A 105 5.50 16.56 19.64
N HIS A 106 6.28 17.63 19.59
CA HIS A 106 6.55 18.35 18.35
C HIS A 106 7.27 17.47 17.33
N ARG A 107 8.32 16.75 17.74
CA ARG A 107 9.05 15.82 16.86
C ARG A 107 8.20 14.64 16.43
N ALA A 108 7.42 14.04 17.32
CA ALA A 108 6.48 12.97 16.98
C ALA A 108 5.38 13.46 16.02
N ALA A 109 4.86 14.68 16.21
CA ALA A 109 3.94 15.31 15.27
C ALA A 109 4.59 15.53 13.90
N LYS A 110 5.85 15.99 13.86
CA LYS A 110 6.59 16.18 12.61
C LYS A 110 6.87 14.86 11.88
N ILE A 111 7.24 13.79 12.59
CA ILE A 111 7.40 12.45 11.99
C ILE A 111 6.08 11.97 11.41
N ARG A 112 4.97 12.14 12.14
CA ARG A 112 3.64 11.80 11.63
C ARG A 112 3.22 12.65 10.45
N GLN A 113 3.57 13.95 10.46
CA GLN A 113 3.32 14.83 9.34
C GLN A 113 4.11 14.39 8.11
N LEU A 114 5.41 14.08 8.23
CA LEU A 114 6.18 13.53 7.11
C LEU A 114 5.58 12.22 6.59
N ALA A 115 5.14 11.33 7.48
CA ALA A 115 4.45 10.11 7.10
C ALA A 115 3.08 10.37 6.45
N SER A 116 2.43 11.51 6.73
CA SER A 116 1.17 11.94 6.12
C SER A 116 1.37 12.72 4.82
N ASP A 117 2.45 13.49 4.70
CA ASP A 117 2.79 14.29 3.53
C ASP A 117 3.28 13.37 2.39
N VAL A 118 3.99 12.29 2.73
CA VAL A 118 4.25 11.18 1.79
C VAL A 118 2.94 10.51 1.31
N ARG A 119 1.85 10.63 2.08
CA ARG A 119 0.51 10.14 1.70
C ARG A 119 -0.35 11.19 1.01
N ALA A 120 0.15 12.41 0.80
CA ALA A 120 -0.67 13.51 0.27
C ALA A 120 -1.13 13.24 -1.17
N ASP A 121 -0.32 12.54 -1.96
CA ASP A 121 -0.79 12.01 -3.24
C ASP A 121 -1.34 10.60 -3.05
N ARG A 122 -2.66 10.52 -2.82
CA ARG A 122 -3.43 9.27 -2.71
C ARG A 122 -3.22 8.32 -3.91
N LEU A 123 -2.75 8.83 -5.05
CA LEU A 123 -2.52 8.04 -6.26
C LEU A 123 -1.15 7.38 -6.26
N THR A 124 -0.19 7.93 -5.51
CA THR A 124 1.15 7.37 -5.34
C THR A 124 1.32 6.63 -4.02
N ASP A 125 0.48 6.90 -3.02
CA ASP A 125 0.49 6.16 -1.75
C ASP A 125 0.16 4.68 -1.99
N PRO A 126 1.12 3.74 -1.80
CA PRO A 126 0.88 2.33 -2.00
C PRO A 126 -0.21 1.80 -1.07
N TYR A 127 -0.42 2.42 0.11
CA TYR A 127 -1.47 2.04 1.03
C TYR A 127 -2.86 2.44 0.51
N ALA A 128 -3.00 3.64 -0.03
CA ALA A 128 -4.25 4.09 -0.66
C ALA A 128 -4.61 3.23 -1.89
N VAL A 129 -3.62 2.86 -2.72
CA VAL A 129 -3.84 1.91 -3.83
C VAL A 129 -4.29 0.55 -3.33
N LEU A 130 -3.67 0.05 -2.24
CA LEU A 130 -4.03 -1.21 -1.64
C LEU A 130 -5.46 -1.18 -1.07
N LEU A 131 -5.85 -0.10 -0.37
CA LEU A 131 -7.23 0.13 0.08
C LEU A 131 -8.23 0.28 -1.08
N GLY A 132 -7.80 0.88 -2.20
CA GLY A 132 -8.57 0.92 -3.43
C GLY A 132 -8.92 -0.49 -3.93
N LYS A 133 -7.93 -1.41 -3.94
CA LYS A 133 -8.16 -2.82 -4.31
C LYS A 133 -9.17 -3.50 -3.39
N LEU A 134 -9.11 -3.23 -2.08
CA LEU A 134 -10.10 -3.75 -1.13
C LEU A 134 -11.52 -3.33 -1.55
N SER A 135 -11.69 -2.12 -2.07
CA SER A 135 -12.99 -1.62 -2.56
C SER A 135 -13.33 -2.05 -3.99
N GLY A 136 -12.55 -2.93 -4.62
CA GLY A 136 -12.68 -3.29 -6.04
C GLY A 136 -12.31 -2.17 -7.01
N ILE A 137 -11.67 -1.11 -6.52
CA ILE A 137 -11.18 -0.01 -7.34
C ILE A 137 -9.78 -0.37 -7.83
N HIS A 138 -9.67 -0.77 -9.09
CA HIS A 138 -8.40 -1.10 -9.71
C HIS A 138 -7.75 0.13 -10.35
N ARG A 139 -6.43 0.23 -10.22
CA ARG A 139 -5.65 1.25 -10.93
C ARG A 139 -5.89 1.09 -12.44
N PRO A 140 -6.25 2.16 -13.16
CA PRO A 140 -6.43 2.08 -14.60
C PRO A 140 -5.13 1.66 -15.26
N LYS A 141 -5.23 0.90 -16.35
CA LYS A 141 -4.06 0.55 -17.17
C LYS A 141 -3.44 1.83 -17.73
N LYS A 142 -2.12 1.80 -17.97
CA LYS A 142 -1.41 2.89 -18.67
C LYS A 142 -2.10 3.19 -20.01
N ALA A 143 -1.89 4.41 -20.52
CA ALA A 143 -2.34 4.78 -21.86
C ALA A 143 -1.90 3.71 -22.87
N ARG A 144 -2.83 3.31 -23.72
CA ARG A 144 -2.53 2.39 -24.82
C ARG A 144 -1.59 3.08 -25.79
N GLN A 145 -0.73 2.31 -26.43
CA GLN A 145 0.01 2.85 -27.58
C GLN A 145 -0.97 3.07 -28.73
N ALA A 146 -0.71 4.05 -29.59
CA ALA A 146 -1.64 4.45 -30.66
C ALA A 146 -2.09 3.26 -31.55
N TYR A 147 -1.19 2.31 -31.86
CA TYR A 147 -1.56 1.12 -32.65
C TYR A 147 -2.50 0.16 -31.91
N GLN A 148 -2.42 0.09 -30.57
CA GLN A 148 -3.30 -0.73 -29.75
C GLN A 148 -4.70 -0.12 -29.68
N GLU A 149 -4.77 1.21 -29.62
CA GLU A 149 -6.04 1.92 -29.70
C GLU A 149 -6.68 1.74 -31.08
N TRP A 150 -5.89 1.89 -32.15
CA TRP A 150 -6.35 1.54 -33.51
C TRP A 150 -6.87 0.09 -33.60
N GLN A 151 -6.16 -0.89 -33.03
CA GLN A 151 -6.58 -2.30 -33.03
C GLN A 151 -7.94 -2.54 -32.33
N CYS A 152 -8.23 -1.81 -31.25
CA CYS A 152 -9.49 -1.90 -30.51
C CYS A 152 -10.60 -1.02 -31.09
N SER A 153 -10.25 -0.04 -31.92
CA SER A 153 -11.19 0.93 -32.47
C SER A 153 -12.12 0.31 -33.51
N SER A 154 -13.38 0.75 -33.48
CA SER A 154 -14.39 0.55 -34.53
C SER A 154 -14.59 1.81 -35.39
N ARG A 155 -13.67 2.80 -35.31
CA ARG A 155 -13.80 4.05 -36.06
C ARG A 155 -13.81 3.78 -37.57
N SER A 156 -14.84 4.35 -38.20
CA SER A 156 -15.12 4.33 -39.65
C SER A 156 -14.08 5.06 -40.51
N SER A 157 -13.08 5.68 -39.91
CA SER A 157 -12.12 6.55 -40.58
C SER A 157 -10.85 5.83 -41.06
N ASP A 158 -10.78 4.50 -40.92
CA ASP A 158 -9.74 3.72 -41.60
C ASP A 158 -10.03 3.76 -43.12
N PRO A 159 -9.12 4.29 -43.95
CA PRO A 159 -9.35 4.47 -45.38
C PRO A 159 -9.37 3.16 -46.17
N ARG A 160 -9.12 2.02 -45.51
CA ARG A 160 -9.18 0.70 -46.16
C ARG A 160 -10.62 0.30 -46.42
N GLU A 161 -10.91 -0.04 -47.68
CA GLU A 161 -12.22 -0.50 -48.13
C GLU A 161 -12.65 -1.74 -47.33
N CYS A 162 -13.85 -1.68 -46.75
CA CYS A 162 -14.44 -2.83 -46.08
C CYS A 162 -15.09 -3.69 -47.17
N ASP A 163 -14.56 -4.89 -47.41
CA ASP A 163 -14.95 -5.75 -48.54
C ASP A 163 -16.42 -6.23 -48.51
N ASP A 164 -17.20 -5.93 -47.48
CA ASP A 164 -18.62 -6.33 -47.35
C ASP A 164 -19.46 -5.21 -46.69
N GLU A 165 -20.67 -4.97 -47.20
CA GLU A 165 -21.59 -3.89 -46.77
C GLU A 165 -22.21 -4.06 -45.38
N ASP A 166 -22.08 -5.23 -44.74
CA ASP A 166 -22.72 -5.51 -43.46
C ASP A 166 -21.70 -5.56 -42.30
N ASP A 167 -21.81 -4.57 -41.42
CA ASP A 167 -21.15 -4.36 -40.12
C ASP A 167 -19.70 -3.84 -40.09
N LYS A 168 -19.53 -2.66 -39.46
CA LYS A 168 -18.22 -2.08 -39.09
C LYS A 168 -17.51 -2.98 -38.09
N GLN A 169 -16.69 -3.89 -38.60
CA GLN A 169 -15.87 -4.77 -37.75
C GLN A 169 -14.71 -3.99 -37.12
N PRO A 170 -14.28 -4.35 -35.90
CA PRO A 170 -13.10 -3.75 -35.30
C PRO A 170 -11.84 -4.12 -36.11
N ASN A 171 -10.85 -3.23 -36.12
CA ASN A 171 -9.60 -3.42 -36.87
C ASN A 171 -8.83 -4.69 -36.46
N SER A 172 -9.10 -5.23 -35.27
CA SER A 172 -8.58 -6.51 -34.81
C SER A 172 -8.89 -7.68 -35.76
N VAL A 173 -10.04 -7.68 -36.44
CA VAL A 173 -10.40 -8.74 -37.40
C VAL A 173 -9.55 -8.66 -38.66
N TYR A 174 -9.33 -7.44 -39.16
CA TYR A 174 -8.44 -7.19 -40.30
C TYR A 174 -6.99 -7.60 -39.97
N ILE A 175 -6.50 -7.19 -38.79
CA ILE A 175 -5.17 -7.58 -38.30
C ILE A 175 -5.06 -9.11 -38.23
N GLU A 176 -6.09 -9.81 -37.73
CA GLU A 176 -6.06 -11.28 -37.62
C GLU A 176 -6.02 -11.98 -38.99
N LYS A 177 -6.74 -11.45 -40.00
CA LYS A 177 -6.66 -11.95 -41.38
C LYS A 177 -5.24 -11.82 -41.93
N GLU A 178 -4.63 -10.65 -41.76
CA GLU A 178 -3.28 -10.38 -42.26
C GLU A 178 -2.21 -11.15 -41.47
N VAL A 179 -2.38 -11.31 -40.15
CA VAL A 179 -1.54 -12.15 -39.29
C VAL A 179 -1.53 -13.59 -39.80
N LYS A 180 -2.70 -14.17 -40.09
CA LYS A 180 -2.80 -15.54 -40.62
C LYS A 180 -2.14 -15.66 -41.98
N LYS A 181 -2.36 -14.70 -42.87
CA LYS A 181 -1.75 -14.65 -44.20
C LYS A 181 -0.23 -14.56 -44.13
N ARG A 182 0.32 -13.63 -43.35
CA ARG A 182 1.77 -13.45 -43.17
C ARG A 182 2.39 -14.64 -42.43
N TRP A 183 1.70 -15.23 -41.46
CA TRP A 183 2.17 -16.45 -40.76
C TRP A 183 2.27 -17.63 -41.71
N ALA A 184 1.24 -17.91 -42.51
CA ALA A 184 1.24 -19.03 -43.46
C ALA A 184 2.37 -18.94 -44.52
N ALA A 185 2.83 -17.73 -44.81
CA ALA A 185 3.98 -17.50 -45.69
C ALA A 185 5.35 -17.77 -45.02
N GLN A 186 5.42 -17.82 -43.68
CA GLN A 186 6.67 -18.10 -42.98
C GLN A 186 6.99 -19.61 -42.97
N PRO A 187 8.26 -20.01 -43.21
CA PRO A 187 8.66 -21.43 -43.14
C PRO A 187 8.40 -22.09 -41.78
N SER A 188 8.53 -21.32 -40.69
CA SER A 188 8.30 -21.74 -39.31
C SER A 188 6.84 -22.11 -39.00
N SER A 189 5.88 -21.61 -39.79
CA SER A 189 4.45 -21.83 -39.55
C SER A 189 4.02 -23.29 -39.67
N ARG A 190 4.79 -24.10 -40.41
CA ARG A 190 4.51 -25.54 -40.56
C ARG A 190 4.77 -26.33 -39.28
N ALA A 191 5.57 -25.80 -38.36
CA ALA A 191 5.96 -26.48 -37.13
C ALA A 191 5.00 -26.22 -35.96
N THR A 192 4.22 -25.13 -35.99
CA THR A 192 3.39 -24.71 -34.84
C THR A 192 2.02 -24.23 -35.31
N GLN A 193 0.95 -24.88 -34.81
CA GLN A 193 -0.43 -24.47 -35.08
C GLN A 193 -0.81 -23.15 -34.39
N HIS A 194 -0.12 -22.78 -33.31
CA HIS A 194 -0.40 -21.56 -32.56
C HIS A 194 0.50 -20.39 -33.03
N ILE A 195 -0.12 -19.29 -33.46
CA ILE A 195 0.60 -18.07 -33.88
C ILE A 195 1.13 -17.32 -32.65
N PRO A 196 2.45 -17.11 -32.53
CA PRO A 196 3.06 -16.42 -31.38
C PRO A 196 2.53 -14.99 -31.19
N GLY A 197 2.28 -14.59 -29.94
CA GLY A 197 1.82 -13.24 -29.58
C GLY A 197 2.71 -12.09 -30.12
N PRO A 198 4.05 -12.17 -29.99
CA PRO A 198 4.94 -11.14 -30.53
C PRO A 198 4.81 -10.95 -32.05
N PHE A 199 4.57 -12.03 -32.80
CA PHE A 199 4.35 -11.95 -34.25
C PHE A 199 3.08 -11.17 -34.58
N ARG A 200 1.99 -11.44 -33.85
CA ARG A 200 0.72 -10.69 -33.99
C ARG A 200 0.92 -9.19 -33.76
N GLN A 201 1.63 -8.83 -32.70
CA GLN A 201 1.92 -7.43 -32.38
C GLN A 201 2.80 -6.76 -33.44
N LYS A 202 3.79 -7.48 -34.00
CA LYS A 202 4.60 -6.96 -35.11
C LYS A 202 3.74 -6.61 -36.32
N VAL A 203 2.90 -7.54 -36.76
CA VAL A 203 1.99 -7.29 -37.90
C VAL A 203 1.06 -6.11 -37.64
N ALA A 204 0.50 -5.99 -36.43
CA ALA A 204 -0.33 -4.84 -36.06
C ALA A 204 0.44 -3.51 -36.14
N ARG A 205 1.70 -3.46 -35.68
CA ARG A 205 2.54 -2.26 -35.77
C ARG A 205 2.88 -1.90 -37.21
N ASP A 206 3.22 -2.89 -38.03
CA ASP A 206 3.52 -2.69 -39.46
C ASP A 206 2.29 -2.09 -40.17
N LEU A 207 1.11 -2.69 -39.98
CA LEU A 207 -0.15 -2.22 -40.56
C LEU A 207 -0.58 -0.84 -40.04
N PHE A 208 -0.25 -0.51 -38.79
CA PHE A 208 -0.48 0.81 -38.24
C PHE A 208 0.47 1.84 -38.84
N ALA A 209 1.74 1.48 -39.07
CA ALA A 209 2.74 2.37 -39.67
C ALA A 209 2.42 2.76 -41.12
N GLU A 210 1.70 1.89 -41.84
CA GLU A 210 1.18 2.15 -43.20
C GLU A 210 0.07 3.21 -43.23
N LEU A 211 -0.55 3.54 -42.08
CA LEU A 211 -1.61 4.56 -42.01
C LEU A 211 -1.06 6.00 -42.22
N PRO A 212 -1.89 6.90 -42.78
CA PRO A 212 -1.56 8.33 -42.86
C PRO A 212 -1.13 8.90 -41.50
N ALA A 213 -0.15 9.81 -41.52
CA ALA A 213 0.44 10.36 -40.29
C ALA A 213 -0.60 11.05 -39.40
N ASP A 214 -1.54 11.76 -40.02
CA ASP A 214 -2.65 12.47 -39.41
C ASP A 214 -3.61 11.50 -38.70
N LEU A 215 -3.91 10.35 -39.32
CA LEU A 215 -4.72 9.30 -38.70
C LEU A 215 -3.98 8.65 -37.52
N ARG A 216 -2.69 8.32 -37.67
CA ARG A 216 -1.87 7.79 -36.57
C ARG A 216 -1.82 8.75 -35.38
N GLN A 217 -1.67 10.05 -35.65
CA GLN A 217 -1.66 11.08 -34.61
C GLN A 217 -3.03 11.17 -33.92
N SER A 218 -4.14 11.05 -34.65
CA SER A 218 -5.47 11.03 -34.03
C SER A 218 -5.65 9.86 -33.06
N TYR A 219 -5.20 8.65 -33.40
CA TYR A 219 -5.25 7.51 -32.47
C TYR A 219 -4.34 7.67 -31.25
N LYS A 220 -3.23 8.40 -31.38
CA LYS A 220 -2.38 8.77 -30.24
C LYS A 220 -3.15 9.70 -29.29
N THR A 221 -3.78 10.74 -29.83
CA THR A 221 -4.60 11.67 -29.05
C THR A 221 -5.77 10.94 -28.37
N ASP A 222 -6.51 10.10 -29.10
CA ASP A 222 -7.62 9.32 -28.55
C ASP A 222 -7.14 8.44 -27.37
N ALA A 223 -5.99 7.77 -27.52
CA ALA A 223 -5.44 6.91 -26.48
C ALA A 223 -5.00 7.69 -25.22
N GLU A 224 -4.49 8.91 -25.39
CA GLU A 224 -4.12 9.82 -24.30
C GLU A 224 -5.37 10.37 -23.58
N GLU A 225 -6.39 10.77 -24.33
CA GLU A 225 -7.67 11.25 -23.79
C GLU A 225 -8.41 10.14 -23.01
N ASP A 226 -8.56 8.95 -23.58
CA ASP A 226 -9.16 7.79 -22.92
C ASP A 226 -8.37 7.37 -21.66
N ALA A 227 -7.03 7.50 -21.68
CA ALA A 227 -6.22 7.28 -20.48
C ALA A 227 -6.46 8.35 -19.39
N LYS A 228 -6.63 9.61 -19.79
CA LYS A 228 -6.94 10.72 -18.89
C LYS A 228 -8.34 10.55 -18.28
N GLU A 229 -9.33 10.18 -19.08
CA GLU A 229 -10.70 9.90 -18.63
C GLU A 229 -10.74 8.73 -17.64
N ARG A 230 -10.07 7.61 -17.96
CA ARG A 230 -9.94 6.48 -17.02
C ARG A 230 -9.27 6.87 -15.71
N ARG A 231 -8.26 7.74 -15.76
CA ARG A 231 -7.57 8.24 -14.56
C ARG A 231 -8.49 9.14 -13.73
N ALA A 232 -9.19 10.07 -14.37
CA ALA A 232 -10.14 10.95 -13.70
C ALA A 232 -11.29 10.16 -13.05
N TYR A 233 -11.86 9.18 -13.76
CA TYR A 233 -12.88 8.28 -13.21
C TYR A 233 -12.34 7.48 -12.01
N TRP A 234 -11.11 6.98 -12.09
CA TRP A 234 -10.49 6.28 -10.97
C TRP A 234 -10.26 7.17 -9.74
N GLU A 235 -9.79 8.40 -9.95
CA GLU A 235 -9.63 9.43 -8.90
C GLU A 235 -10.98 9.80 -8.25
N GLU A 236 -12.02 9.95 -9.05
CA GLU A 236 -13.38 10.19 -8.59
C GLU A 236 -13.88 9.01 -7.75
N GLN A 237 -13.68 7.77 -8.19
CA GLN A 237 -14.04 6.57 -7.43
C GLN A 237 -13.30 6.49 -6.09
N LEU A 238 -12.01 6.82 -6.05
CA LEU A 238 -11.23 6.86 -4.81
C LEU A 238 -11.73 7.93 -3.82
N THR A 239 -12.32 9.01 -4.34
CA THR A 239 -12.79 10.14 -3.52
C THR A 239 -14.24 9.96 -3.06
N THR A 240 -15.07 9.38 -3.91
CA THR A 240 -16.53 9.41 -3.77
C THR A 240 -17.11 8.14 -3.18
N LYS A 241 -16.40 7.00 -3.24
CA LYS A 241 -16.97 5.71 -2.83
C LYS A 241 -17.22 5.68 -1.32
N ASN A 242 -18.49 5.89 -0.96
CA ASN A 242 -18.94 5.85 0.42
C ASN A 242 -18.92 4.40 0.91
N LEU A 243 -18.01 4.10 1.84
CA LEU A 243 -17.89 2.78 2.48
C LEU A 243 -19.10 2.44 3.37
N GLU A 244 -20.14 3.28 3.39
CA GLU A 244 -21.39 3.02 4.10
C GLU A 244 -22.43 2.22 3.32
N ASP A 245 -22.32 2.17 1.98
CA ASP A 245 -23.25 1.40 1.15
C ASP A 245 -23.07 -0.12 1.38
N PRO A 246 -24.14 -0.87 1.75
CA PRO A 246 -24.05 -2.32 1.96
C PRO A 246 -23.57 -3.08 0.72
N VAL A 247 -23.90 -2.63 -0.50
CA VAL A 247 -23.46 -3.29 -1.74
C VAL A 247 -21.96 -3.10 -1.94
N ALA A 248 -21.47 -1.87 -1.78
CA ALA A 248 -20.04 -1.57 -1.82
C ALA A 248 -19.25 -2.33 -0.74
N ARG A 249 -19.79 -2.47 0.48
CA ARG A 249 -19.19 -3.27 1.55
C ARG A 249 -19.09 -4.75 1.20
N ASP A 250 -20.17 -5.33 0.68
CA ASP A 250 -20.19 -6.75 0.29
C ASP A 250 -19.19 -7.04 -0.84
N ALA A 251 -19.11 -6.15 -1.84
CA ALA A 251 -18.08 -6.21 -2.87
C ALA A 251 -16.66 -6.07 -2.29
N ALA A 252 -16.48 -5.21 -1.28
CA ALA A 252 -15.19 -5.03 -0.64
C ALA A 252 -14.74 -6.26 0.17
N LEU A 253 -15.69 -6.96 0.81
CA LEU A 253 -15.41 -8.22 1.50
C LEU A 253 -14.96 -9.33 0.53
N VAL A 254 -15.45 -9.34 -0.71
CA VAL A 254 -14.93 -10.24 -1.76
C VAL A 254 -13.49 -9.89 -2.14
N GLY A 255 -13.18 -8.59 -2.27
CA GLY A 255 -11.83 -8.09 -2.55
C GLY A 255 -10.83 -8.25 -1.39
N LEU A 256 -11.29 -8.63 -0.20
CA LEU A 256 -10.46 -8.77 0.99
C LEU A 256 -9.36 -9.83 0.82
N THR A 257 -9.65 -10.92 0.10
CA THR A 257 -8.64 -11.97 -0.17
C THR A 257 -7.49 -11.42 -1.00
N ASP A 258 -7.76 -10.71 -2.10
CA ASP A 258 -6.74 -10.12 -2.96
C ASP A 258 -5.93 -9.02 -2.23
N PHE A 259 -6.57 -8.31 -1.31
CA PHE A 259 -5.93 -7.34 -0.44
C PHE A 259 -4.99 -8.00 0.59
N ALA A 260 -5.47 -9.02 1.30
CA ALA A 260 -4.79 -9.59 2.45
C ALA A 260 -3.68 -10.58 2.06
N THR A 261 -3.86 -11.35 0.98
CA THR A 261 -2.91 -12.38 0.52
C THR A 261 -1.46 -11.88 0.44
N PRO A 262 -1.13 -10.76 -0.24
CA PRO A 262 0.25 -10.28 -0.31
C PRO A 262 0.82 -9.86 1.06
N ILE A 263 -0.02 -9.38 1.98
CA ILE A 263 0.41 -9.02 3.35
C ILE A 263 0.76 -10.29 4.13
N LEU A 264 -0.12 -11.29 4.08
CA LEU A 264 0.08 -12.56 4.79
C LEU A 264 1.32 -13.29 4.25
N ALA A 265 1.53 -13.28 2.93
CA ALA A 265 2.74 -13.82 2.30
C ALA A 265 4.02 -13.10 2.77
N GLY A 266 3.98 -11.77 2.91
CA GLY A 266 5.12 -11.01 3.43
C GLY A 266 5.44 -11.34 4.89
N ILE A 267 4.42 -11.50 5.76
CA ILE A 267 4.61 -11.92 7.15
C ILE A 267 5.28 -13.28 7.19
N GLU A 268 4.79 -14.24 6.42
CA GLU A 268 5.36 -15.57 6.33
C GLU A 268 6.81 -15.54 5.82
N GLN A 269 7.09 -14.81 4.74
CA GLN A 269 8.44 -14.72 4.18
C GLN A 269 9.46 -14.16 5.18
N ILE A 270 9.05 -13.19 6.00
CA ILE A 270 9.95 -12.52 6.96
C ILE A 270 10.09 -13.32 8.26
N THR A 271 9.01 -13.93 8.74
CA THR A 271 8.96 -14.54 10.08
C THR A 271 9.03 -16.07 10.07
N GLY A 272 8.79 -16.70 8.93
CA GLY A 272 8.57 -18.15 8.82
C GLY A 272 7.28 -18.64 9.48
N CYS A 273 6.43 -17.74 10.00
CA CYS A 273 5.19 -18.10 10.67
C CYS A 273 4.00 -18.09 9.69
N MET A 274 3.10 -19.06 9.84
CA MET A 274 1.83 -19.07 9.12
C MET A 274 0.92 -17.97 9.67
N ALA A 275 0.63 -16.98 8.82
CA ALA A 275 -0.28 -15.90 9.17
C ALA A 275 -1.72 -16.22 8.72
N ILE A 276 -2.67 -16.00 9.63
CA ILE A 276 -4.11 -16.11 9.37
C ILE A 276 -4.75 -14.76 9.68
N LEU A 277 -5.60 -14.27 8.78
CA LEU A 277 -6.44 -13.11 9.00
C LEU A 277 -7.89 -13.56 9.18
N GLU A 278 -8.52 -13.14 10.27
CA GLU A 278 -9.95 -13.33 10.51
C GLU A 278 -10.64 -11.98 10.63
N VAL A 279 -11.72 -11.82 9.87
CA VAL A 279 -12.54 -10.61 9.86
C VAL A 279 -13.95 -11.00 10.26
N VAL A 280 -14.44 -10.37 11.33
CA VAL A 280 -15.77 -10.62 11.89
C VAL A 280 -16.59 -9.35 11.80
N GLY A 281 -17.83 -9.46 11.33
CA GLY A 281 -18.72 -8.31 11.24
C GLY A 281 -20.04 -8.62 10.58
N PRO A 282 -20.95 -7.64 10.51
CA PRO A 282 -22.22 -7.79 9.83
C PRO A 282 -21.98 -7.87 8.31
N MET A 283 -22.49 -8.92 7.65
CA MET A 283 -22.24 -9.16 6.22
C MET A 283 -23.54 -9.18 5.41
N GLY A 284 -23.51 -8.57 4.22
CA GLY A 284 -24.66 -8.53 3.32
C GLY A 284 -25.12 -9.91 2.89
N CYS A 285 -24.18 -10.81 2.58
CA CYS A 285 -24.44 -12.20 2.22
C CYS A 285 -25.21 -13.02 3.26
N THR A 286 -25.18 -12.62 4.54
CA THR A 286 -25.91 -13.27 5.64
C THR A 286 -27.15 -12.47 6.07
N GLY A 287 -27.66 -11.61 5.19
CA GLY A 287 -28.83 -10.77 5.49
C GLY A 287 -28.54 -9.74 6.58
N GLY A 288 -27.30 -9.24 6.64
CA GLY A 288 -26.80 -8.28 7.63
C GLY A 288 -26.45 -8.89 8.99
N ASP A 289 -26.53 -10.22 9.15
CA ASP A 289 -26.14 -10.89 10.38
C ASP A 289 -24.61 -10.96 10.55
N ILE A 290 -24.13 -11.15 11.79
CA ILE A 290 -22.70 -11.35 12.06
C ILE A 290 -22.21 -12.63 11.40
N SER A 291 -21.11 -12.51 10.67
CA SER A 291 -20.40 -13.61 10.05
C SER A 291 -18.89 -13.38 10.14
N SER A 292 -18.11 -14.38 9.75
CA SER A 292 -16.64 -14.35 9.77
C SER A 292 -16.06 -14.80 8.44
N ILE A 293 -15.04 -14.09 7.97
CA ILE A 293 -14.19 -14.49 6.84
C ILE A 293 -12.81 -14.83 7.39
N THR A 294 -12.27 -15.98 7.00
CA THR A 294 -10.93 -16.42 7.36
C THR A 294 -10.10 -16.53 6.08
N ILE A 295 -8.95 -15.87 6.07
CA ILE A 295 -8.00 -15.87 4.95
C ILE A 295 -6.68 -16.41 5.50
N ALA A 296 -6.18 -17.47 4.88
CA ALA A 296 -4.88 -18.04 5.19
C ALA A 296 -4.07 -18.09 3.89
N ASN A 297 -2.84 -17.57 3.93
CA ASN A 297 -1.89 -17.69 2.84
C ASN A 297 -0.95 -18.85 3.16
N ASN A 298 -1.38 -20.09 2.90
CA ASN A 298 -0.48 -21.24 2.95
C ASN A 298 -1.08 -22.52 2.37
N VAL A 299 -0.19 -23.40 1.91
CA VAL A 299 -0.53 -24.76 1.47
C VAL A 299 -0.07 -25.73 2.55
N ASN A 300 -1.01 -26.49 3.11
CA ASN A 300 -0.67 -27.56 4.05
C ASN A 300 0.27 -28.57 3.36
N LEU A 301 1.38 -28.91 4.02
CA LEU A 301 2.40 -29.86 3.54
C LEU A 301 1.97 -31.34 3.61
N GLU A 302 0.74 -31.64 4.03
CA GLU A 302 0.15 -32.97 3.91
C GLU A 302 0.15 -33.46 2.46
N ALA A 303 0.33 -34.77 2.25
CA ALA A 303 0.33 -35.40 0.92
C ALA A 303 -0.94 -35.11 0.09
N LYS A 304 -2.04 -34.80 0.78
CA LYS A 304 -3.24 -34.20 0.20
C LYS A 304 -3.46 -32.88 0.95
N PRO A 305 -3.08 -31.74 0.36
CA PRO A 305 -3.28 -30.44 1.00
C PRO A 305 -4.73 -30.27 1.44
N LYS A 306 -4.90 -29.92 2.71
CA LYS A 306 -6.20 -29.61 3.30
C LYS A 306 -6.22 -28.16 3.71
N THR A 307 -7.34 -27.50 3.46
CA THR A 307 -7.60 -26.19 4.06
C THR A 307 -7.75 -26.31 5.58
N LEU A 308 -7.57 -25.21 6.31
CA LEU A 308 -7.79 -25.16 7.76
C LEU A 308 -9.15 -25.74 8.18
N PHE A 309 -10.18 -25.53 7.35
CA PHE A 309 -11.55 -26.00 7.57
C PHE A 309 -11.74 -27.48 7.29
N GLN A 310 -11.00 -28.03 6.32
CA GLN A 310 -10.99 -29.47 6.04
C GLN A 310 -10.19 -30.24 7.09
N TRP A 311 -9.19 -29.60 7.71
CA TRP A 311 -8.34 -30.26 8.70
C TRP A 311 -9.10 -30.57 10.00
N HIS A 312 -9.89 -29.63 10.51
CA HIS A 312 -10.64 -29.84 11.77
C HIS A 312 -12.03 -29.16 11.80
N PRO A 313 -13.01 -29.61 11.00
CA PRO A 313 -14.27 -28.91 10.75
C PRO A 313 -15.03 -28.54 12.03
N ARG A 314 -15.20 -29.49 12.97
CA ARG A 314 -15.92 -29.23 14.24
C ARG A 314 -15.30 -28.13 15.11
N ARG A 315 -13.97 -28.01 15.12
CA ARG A 315 -13.29 -26.97 15.91
C ARG A 315 -13.42 -25.62 15.21
N MET A 316 -13.32 -25.60 13.89
CA MET A 316 -13.51 -24.38 13.11
C MET A 316 -14.94 -23.87 13.20
N ASP A 317 -15.95 -24.74 13.18
CA ASP A 317 -17.35 -24.33 13.37
C ASP A 317 -17.58 -23.74 14.77
N ALA A 318 -17.04 -24.39 15.81
CA ALA A 318 -17.11 -23.87 17.18
C ALA A 318 -16.39 -22.53 17.33
N TRP A 319 -15.24 -22.36 16.66
CA TRP A 319 -14.49 -21.11 16.65
C TRP A 319 -15.24 -19.99 15.93
N ARG A 320 -15.82 -20.26 14.76
CA ARG A 320 -16.67 -19.29 14.03
C ARG A 320 -17.87 -18.86 14.84
N GLU A 321 -18.53 -19.80 15.52
CA GLU A 321 -19.65 -19.48 16.40
C GLU A 321 -19.21 -18.62 17.59
N HIS A 322 -18.06 -18.94 18.20
CA HIS A 322 -17.48 -18.11 19.26
C HIS A 322 -17.18 -16.69 18.79
N LEU A 323 -16.55 -16.54 17.61
CA LEU A 323 -16.28 -15.25 17.00
C LEU A 323 -17.58 -14.49 16.68
N LYS A 324 -18.61 -15.17 16.20
CA LYS A 324 -19.92 -14.58 15.94
C LYS A 324 -20.55 -14.03 17.22
N GLN A 325 -20.55 -14.82 18.29
CA GLN A 325 -21.03 -14.39 19.61
C GLN A 325 -20.24 -13.18 20.14
N TRP A 326 -18.92 -13.21 20.01
CA TRP A 326 -18.07 -12.08 20.37
C TRP A 326 -18.35 -10.85 19.50
N GLY A 327 -18.59 -11.03 18.20
CA GLY A 327 -18.94 -9.97 17.27
C GLY A 327 -20.21 -9.20 17.66
N TYR A 328 -21.24 -9.87 18.20
CA TYR A 328 -22.43 -9.19 18.72
C TYR A 328 -22.14 -8.22 19.88
N THR A 329 -20.98 -8.33 20.55
CA THR A 329 -20.58 -7.37 21.59
C THR A 329 -20.03 -6.06 21.00
N TYR A 330 -19.60 -6.06 19.73
CA TYR A 330 -19.02 -4.89 19.04
C TYR A 330 -20.02 -4.13 18.17
N PHE A 331 -21.05 -4.80 17.65
CA PHE A 331 -21.96 -4.22 16.66
C PHE A 331 -23.36 -4.03 17.20
N THR A 332 -23.97 -2.89 16.90
CA THR A 332 -25.34 -2.57 17.31
C THR A 332 -26.37 -3.14 16.34
N ALA A 333 -27.64 -3.16 16.75
CA ALA A 333 -28.76 -3.48 15.85
C ALA A 333 -28.83 -2.55 14.62
N ALA A 334 -28.40 -1.29 14.75
CA ALA A 334 -28.33 -0.36 13.64
C ALA A 334 -27.23 -0.74 12.65
N ASP A 335 -26.08 -1.23 13.12
CA ASP A 335 -24.99 -1.72 12.26
C ASP A 335 -25.43 -2.94 11.44
N LEU A 336 -26.06 -3.91 12.10
CA LEU A 336 -26.62 -5.10 11.46
C LEU A 336 -27.64 -4.72 10.38
N SER A 337 -28.52 -3.75 10.67
CA SER A 337 -29.51 -3.25 9.71
C SER A 337 -28.87 -2.55 8.51
N ARG A 338 -27.85 -1.70 8.74
CA ARG A 338 -27.11 -1.00 7.68
C ARG A 338 -26.32 -1.93 6.77
N ALA A 339 -25.92 -3.10 7.25
CA ALA A 339 -25.20 -4.08 6.45
C ALA A 339 -26.12 -4.94 5.55
N LYS A 340 -27.44 -4.86 5.73
CA LYS A 340 -28.39 -5.62 4.89
C LYS A 340 -28.34 -5.14 3.45
N LEU A 341 -28.22 -6.09 2.52
CA LEU A 341 -28.36 -5.79 1.11
C LEU A 341 -29.81 -5.36 0.80
N PRO A 342 -30.02 -4.39 -0.12
CA PRO A 342 -31.35 -4.02 -0.57
C PRO A 342 -32.12 -5.22 -1.15
N PRO A 343 -33.46 -5.27 -1.01
CA PRO A 343 -34.26 -6.33 -1.59
C PRO A 343 -34.01 -6.50 -3.09
N GLY A 344 -33.76 -7.74 -3.54
CA GLY A 344 -33.50 -8.07 -4.94
C GLY A 344 -32.03 -7.93 -5.38
N VAL A 345 -31.15 -7.34 -4.56
CA VAL A 345 -29.71 -7.32 -4.83
C VAL A 345 -29.08 -8.63 -4.38
N GLN A 346 -28.44 -9.34 -5.30
CA GLN A 346 -27.66 -10.53 -4.98
C GLN A 346 -26.33 -10.13 -4.34
N SER A 347 -25.90 -10.90 -3.34
CA SER A 347 -24.57 -10.74 -2.77
C SER A 347 -23.49 -11.01 -3.82
N ALA A 348 -22.39 -10.25 -3.74
CA ALA A 348 -21.20 -10.46 -4.56
C ALA A 348 -20.59 -11.85 -4.36
N PHE A 349 -20.85 -12.50 -3.22
CA PHE A 349 -20.46 -13.89 -2.97
C PHE A 349 -21.28 -14.92 -3.76
N GLY A 350 -22.50 -14.59 -4.21
CA GLY A 350 -23.44 -15.56 -4.79
C GLY A 350 -23.26 -15.82 -6.30
N GLY A 351 -22.62 -14.91 -7.04
CA GLY A 351 -22.56 -14.97 -8.50
C GLY A 351 -21.44 -15.84 -9.10
N SER A 352 -20.43 -16.21 -8.30
CA SER A 352 -19.19 -16.81 -8.81
C SER A 352 -19.14 -18.34 -8.73
N GLY A 353 -20.23 -19.01 -8.33
CA GLY A 353 -20.19 -20.44 -7.98
C GLY A 353 -19.35 -20.74 -6.73
N VAL A 354 -18.83 -19.68 -6.09
CA VAL A 354 -18.25 -19.72 -4.75
C VAL A 354 -19.43 -19.84 -3.79
N SER A 355 -19.50 -20.94 -3.06
CA SER A 355 -20.46 -21.07 -1.97
C SER A 355 -20.32 -19.89 -1.01
N ALA A 356 -21.44 -19.43 -0.45
CA ALA A 356 -21.45 -18.40 0.60
C ALA A 356 -20.33 -18.65 1.64
N PRO A 357 -19.79 -17.61 2.31
CA PRO A 357 -18.58 -17.69 3.15
C PRO A 357 -18.61 -18.72 4.30
N THR A 358 -19.71 -19.45 4.48
CA THR A 358 -19.73 -20.70 5.26
C THR A 358 -18.75 -21.75 4.72
N ALA A 359 -18.42 -21.74 3.42
CA ALA A 359 -17.38 -22.58 2.84
C ALA A 359 -16.13 -21.74 2.53
N SER A 360 -15.06 -21.97 3.28
CA SER A 360 -13.74 -21.44 2.94
C SER A 360 -13.32 -21.99 1.58
N THR A 361 -13.39 -21.17 0.55
CA THR A 361 -12.82 -21.46 -0.75
C THR A 361 -11.55 -20.63 -0.88
N SER A 362 -10.42 -21.30 -0.70
CA SER A 362 -9.16 -20.85 -1.26
C SER A 362 -9.27 -20.99 -2.78
N GLY A 363 -9.86 -19.99 -3.45
CA GLY A 363 -9.79 -19.87 -4.92
C GLY A 363 -8.33 -19.83 -5.40
N THR A 364 -7.42 -19.40 -4.53
CA THR A 364 -5.97 -19.53 -4.65
C THR A 364 -5.49 -20.98 -4.68
N ASP A 365 -6.09 -21.93 -3.96
CA ASP A 365 -5.64 -23.33 -3.99
C ASP A 365 -5.97 -24.00 -5.31
N ALA A 366 -7.09 -23.69 -5.97
CA ALA A 366 -7.38 -24.23 -7.29
C ALA A 366 -6.39 -23.71 -8.34
N ALA A 367 -6.05 -22.42 -8.30
CA ALA A 367 -5.07 -21.80 -9.18
C ALA A 367 -3.63 -22.26 -8.89
N ILE A 368 -3.26 -22.41 -7.61
CA ILE A 368 -1.95 -22.93 -7.16
C ILE A 368 -1.83 -24.41 -7.48
N LEU A 369 -2.88 -25.23 -7.25
CA LEU A 369 -2.90 -26.64 -7.65
C LEU A 369 -2.85 -26.81 -9.16
N GLN A 370 -3.48 -25.92 -9.94
CA GLN A 370 -3.41 -25.91 -11.40
C GLN A 370 -2.02 -25.48 -11.91
N MET A 371 -1.39 -24.48 -11.27
CA MET A 371 0.00 -24.05 -11.55
C MET A 371 1.02 -25.13 -11.16
N LEU A 372 0.85 -25.81 -10.03
CA LEU A 372 1.72 -26.89 -9.59
C LEU A 372 1.53 -28.14 -10.44
N ALA A 373 0.30 -28.46 -10.87
CA ALA A 373 0.03 -29.56 -11.79
C ALA A 373 0.63 -29.33 -13.19
N THR A 374 0.75 -28.07 -13.64
CA THR A 374 1.38 -27.72 -14.92
C THR A 374 2.91 -27.62 -14.83
N ASN A 375 3.48 -27.18 -13.70
CA ASN A 375 4.94 -27.07 -13.54
C ASN A 375 5.64 -28.39 -13.17
N VAL A 376 4.95 -29.37 -12.58
CA VAL A 376 5.60 -30.66 -12.21
C VAL A 376 5.74 -31.62 -13.39
N MET A 377 5.05 -31.39 -14.52
CA MET A 377 5.05 -32.30 -15.68
C MET A 377 5.99 -31.87 -16.84
N SER A 378 6.72 -30.75 -16.74
CA SER A 378 7.49 -30.23 -17.90
C SER A 378 8.82 -29.55 -17.57
N MET A 379 9.58 -30.06 -16.60
CA MET A 379 10.97 -29.64 -16.40
C MET A 379 11.91 -30.81 -16.72
N SER A 380 12.17 -31.01 -18.01
CA SER A 380 13.36 -31.74 -18.43
C SER A 380 14.57 -30.85 -18.18
N SER A 381 15.50 -31.32 -17.34
CA SER A 381 16.76 -30.65 -17.03
C SER A 381 17.64 -30.48 -18.27
N GLN A 382 17.50 -29.38 -18.97
CA GLN A 382 18.52 -28.84 -19.88
C GLN A 382 18.25 -27.34 -20.09
N GLU A 383 19.34 -26.56 -20.14
CA GLU A 383 19.39 -25.11 -20.41
C GLU A 383 19.32 -24.17 -19.18
N LEU A 384 20.42 -24.17 -18.42
CA LEU A 384 20.93 -22.95 -17.82
C LEU A 384 22.19 -22.55 -18.59
N ASP A 385 22.05 -21.75 -19.65
CA ASP A 385 23.16 -20.91 -20.11
C ASP A 385 22.70 -19.70 -20.95
N THR A 386 23.42 -18.61 -20.74
CA THR A 386 23.47 -17.33 -21.47
C THR A 386 22.33 -16.32 -21.25
N GLY A 387 22.72 -15.20 -20.64
CA GLY A 387 21.88 -14.05 -20.38
C GLY A 387 21.69 -13.13 -21.59
N ASN A 388 20.72 -12.24 -21.45
CA ASN A 388 20.75 -10.92 -22.09
C ASN A 388 19.83 -9.98 -21.31
N LEU A 389 20.44 -9.10 -20.50
CA LEU A 389 19.79 -7.96 -19.88
C LEU A 389 19.74 -6.84 -20.91
N ASN A 390 18.57 -6.62 -21.52
CA ASN A 390 18.28 -5.37 -22.21
C ASN A 390 17.47 -4.47 -21.27
N SER A 391 18.17 -3.46 -20.76
CA SER A 391 17.66 -2.24 -20.17
C SER A 391 17.21 -1.29 -21.29
N ASP A 392 15.91 -1.15 -21.49
CA ASP A 392 15.31 0.01 -22.16
C ASP A 392 14.54 0.80 -21.09
N MET A 393 15.28 1.68 -20.39
CA MET A 393 14.68 2.83 -19.71
C MET A 393 14.92 4.03 -20.62
N ASP A 394 13.86 4.44 -21.32
CA ASP A 394 13.78 5.76 -21.93
C ASP A 394 13.49 6.77 -20.82
N ASP A 395 14.48 7.64 -20.59
CA ASP A 395 14.44 8.85 -19.78
C ASP A 395 13.59 9.92 -20.50
N ASP A 396 12.43 10.26 -19.94
CA ASP A 396 11.73 11.52 -20.23
C ASP A 396 12.03 12.50 -19.07
N ASP A 397 13.17 13.20 -19.19
CA ASP A 397 13.53 14.33 -18.34
C ASP A 397 12.75 15.59 -18.77
N GLU A 398 11.68 15.92 -18.05
CA GLU A 398 11.11 17.26 -18.05
C GLU A 398 12.02 18.22 -17.25
N GLN A 399 12.78 19.04 -17.97
CA GLN A 399 13.56 20.14 -17.41
C GLN A 399 12.65 21.22 -16.79
N ILE A 400 12.47 21.15 -15.47
CA ILE A 400 11.96 22.27 -14.66
C ILE A 400 13.08 23.32 -14.54
N THR A 401 13.02 24.36 -15.37
CA THR A 401 13.91 25.53 -15.27
C THR A 401 13.45 26.45 -14.13
N THR A 402 14.05 26.32 -12.95
CA THR A 402 13.89 27.30 -11.86
C THR A 402 14.97 28.38 -11.96
N ASN A 403 14.62 29.49 -12.59
CA ASN A 403 15.39 30.73 -12.54
C ASN A 403 15.35 31.31 -11.11
N SER A 404 16.37 31.03 -10.30
CA SER A 404 16.63 31.73 -9.04
C SER A 404 17.91 32.56 -9.16
N LYS A 405 17.71 33.85 -9.41
CA LYS A 405 18.72 34.90 -9.54
C LYS A 405 19.28 35.21 -8.14
N ALA A 406 20.51 34.80 -7.86
CA ALA A 406 21.23 35.17 -6.65
C ALA A 406 21.67 36.66 -6.71
N PRO A 407 21.64 37.42 -5.60
CA PRO A 407 22.17 38.77 -5.56
C PRO A 407 23.70 38.75 -5.37
N ALA A 408 24.39 39.57 -6.17
CA ALA A 408 25.83 39.78 -6.11
C ALA A 408 26.26 40.48 -4.80
N MET A 409 27.32 39.97 -4.17
CA MET A 409 28.03 40.68 -3.09
C MET A 409 28.95 41.77 -3.66
N PRO A 410 29.13 42.91 -2.96
CA PRO A 410 30.04 43.97 -3.39
C PRO A 410 31.49 43.64 -3.05
N ALA A 411 32.37 44.01 -3.98
CA ALA A 411 33.82 43.95 -3.86
C ALA A 411 34.34 44.88 -2.76
N GLN A 412 35.19 44.37 -1.87
CA GLN A 412 36.03 45.18 -1.00
C GLN A 412 37.19 45.75 -1.82
N THR A 413 37.12 47.04 -2.12
CA THR A 413 38.28 47.85 -2.49
C THR A 413 38.97 48.32 -1.22
N GLY A 414 40.24 47.92 -1.04
CA GLY A 414 41.12 48.55 -0.06
C GLY A 414 41.60 49.92 -0.53
N ALA A 415 41.86 50.82 0.40
CA ALA A 415 42.85 51.89 0.26
C ALA A 415 43.19 52.50 1.62
N ALA A 416 44.52 52.71 1.79
CA ALA A 416 45.25 53.60 2.69
C ALA A 416 45.29 53.28 4.20
#